data_AF-A0A1D7W7J8-F1
#
_entry.id   AF-A0A1D7W7J8-F1
#
_cell.length_a   1.000
_cell.length_b   1.000
_cell.length_c   1.000
_cell.angle_alpha   90.00
_cell.angle_beta   90.00
_cell.angle_gamma   90.00
#
_symmetry.space_group_name_H-M   'P 1'
#
loop_
_entity.id
_entity.type
_entity.pdbx_description
1 polymer ?
#
loop_
_entity_poly.entity_id
_entity_poly.type
_entity_poly.pdbx_seq_one_letter_code
_entity_poly.pdbx_strand_id
1 'polypeptide(L)'
;MSVGVGCSVLVLVAVLFIRSDLAQDVLYDNQDSHVDCDEVPARGVVEDSLADFPTFDDSDAVAVELCSGAIIEVQYGSHETRQKVEAYLSRHGENDPSTGWRWRSIPVQLRNV
;
A
#
# COMPACT_ATOMS: atom_id res chain seq x y z
N MET A 1 30.33 34.61 -43.06
CA MET A 1 29.27 33.60 -43.24
C MET A 1 28.77 33.23 -41.86
N SER A 2 27.62 33.76 -41.45
CA SER A 2 27.01 33.46 -40.15
C SER A 2 25.55 33.16 -40.40
N VAL A 3 25.19 31.88 -40.38
CA VAL A 3 23.80 31.43 -40.32
C VAL A 3 23.74 30.38 -39.22
N GLY A 4 23.58 30.86 -37.99
CA GLY A 4 23.21 30.05 -36.85
C GLY A 4 21.78 30.40 -36.48
N VAL A 5 20.81 29.75 -37.10
CA VAL A 5 19.40 29.79 -36.65
C VAL A 5 18.86 28.39 -36.82
N GLY A 6 18.69 27.70 -35.69
CA GLY A 6 18.20 26.34 -35.66
C GLY A 6 18.05 25.83 -34.23
N CYS A 7 17.46 26.63 -33.35
CA CYS A 7 17.07 26.19 -32.02
C CYS A 7 15.69 26.76 -31.72
N SER A 8 14.64 25.98 -31.99
CA SER A 8 13.29 26.20 -31.45
C SER A 8 12.39 25.01 -31.79
N VAL A 9 12.66 23.82 -31.25
CA VAL A 9 11.60 22.85 -30.97
C VAL A 9 12.04 22.02 -29.78
N LEU A 10 11.52 22.30 -28.59
CA LEU A 10 11.29 21.33 -27.49
C LEU A 10 10.84 22.06 -26.22
N VAL A 11 9.66 22.68 -26.26
CA VAL A 11 8.95 23.01 -25.02
C VAL A 11 7.47 22.83 -25.32
N LEU A 12 6.95 21.63 -25.13
CA LEU A 12 5.51 21.34 -24.90
C LEU A 12 5.23 19.83 -24.77
N VAL A 13 6.09 19.08 -24.08
CA VAL A 13 5.79 17.66 -23.75
C VAL A 13 6.20 17.33 -22.31
N ALA A 14 6.31 18.32 -21.42
CA ALA A 14 6.67 18.08 -20.02
C ALA A 14 5.47 18.01 -19.06
N VAL A 15 4.29 18.49 -19.47
CA VAL A 15 3.16 18.68 -18.53
C VAL A 15 2.24 17.46 -18.43
N LEU A 16 2.28 16.53 -19.38
CA LEU A 16 1.44 15.33 -19.37
C LEU A 16 2.07 14.13 -18.64
N PHE A 17 3.41 14.07 -18.52
CA PHE A 17 4.08 12.94 -17.88
C PHE A 17 4.03 12.98 -16.35
N ILE A 18 4.02 14.18 -15.74
CA ILE A 18 3.96 14.33 -14.28
C ILE A 18 2.67 13.73 -13.68
N ARG A 19 1.55 13.76 -14.41
CA ARG A 19 0.30 13.17 -13.94
C ARG A 19 0.28 11.64 -14.04
N SER A 20 1.06 11.06 -14.95
CA SER A 20 1.13 9.61 -15.12
C SER A 20 2.00 8.95 -14.05
N ASP A 21 3.14 9.56 -13.69
CA ASP A 21 4.00 9.03 -12.63
C ASP A 21 3.29 9.01 -11.27
N LEU A 22 2.58 10.09 -10.91
CA LEU A 22 1.85 10.15 -9.63
C LEU A 22 0.71 9.11 -9.56
N ALA A 23 -0.04 8.92 -10.65
CA ALA A 23 -1.14 7.95 -10.68
C ALA A 23 -0.64 6.50 -10.72
N GLN A 24 0.56 6.26 -11.24
CA GLN A 24 1.20 4.95 -11.22
C GLN A 24 1.73 4.61 -9.83
N ASP A 25 2.40 5.53 -9.14
CA ASP A 25 2.84 5.31 -7.75
C ASP A 25 1.66 4.93 -6.85
N VAL A 26 0.49 5.56 -7.04
CA VAL A 26 -0.72 5.22 -6.27
C VAL A 26 -1.22 3.79 -6.51
N LEU A 27 -1.00 3.21 -7.69
CA LEU A 27 -1.46 1.85 -8.01
C LEU A 27 -0.40 0.77 -7.76
N TYR A 28 0.88 1.10 -7.88
CA TYR A 28 2.00 0.14 -7.76
C TYR A 28 2.50 -0.07 -6.34
N ASP A 29 2.04 0.73 -5.38
CA ASP A 29 2.54 0.70 -4.00
C ASP A 29 1.75 -0.30 -3.10
N ASN A 30 0.68 -0.90 -3.64
CA ASN A 30 -0.11 -1.92 -2.95
C ASN A 30 0.71 -3.18 -2.61
N GLN A 31 0.41 -3.79 -1.46
CA GLN A 31 0.94 -5.09 -1.06
C GLN A 31 -0.22 -6.00 -0.68
N ASP A 32 -0.58 -6.91 -1.58
CA ASP A 32 -1.67 -7.87 -1.36
C ASP A 32 -1.26 -8.98 -0.38
N SER A 33 -2.25 -9.53 0.33
CA SER A 33 -2.05 -10.77 1.07
C SER A 33 -2.29 -11.98 0.16
N HIS A 34 -1.36 -12.93 0.17
CA HIS A 34 -1.45 -14.19 -0.61
C HIS A 34 -1.71 -15.39 0.30
N VAL A 35 -2.37 -15.15 1.43
CA VAL A 35 -2.71 -16.18 2.42
C VAL A 35 -3.76 -17.17 1.88
N ASP A 36 -3.63 -18.43 2.24
CA ASP A 36 -4.63 -19.45 1.90
C ASP A 36 -5.91 -19.27 2.75
N CYS A 37 -7.07 -19.68 2.20
CA CYS A 37 -8.36 -19.44 2.85
C CYS A 37 -8.51 -20.09 4.24
N ASP A 38 -7.78 -21.17 4.54
CA ASP A 38 -7.79 -21.85 5.83
C ASP A 38 -6.98 -21.14 6.91
N GLU A 39 -6.11 -20.21 6.51
CA GLU A 39 -5.35 -19.34 7.41
C GLU A 39 -6.06 -17.99 7.67
N VAL A 40 -7.19 -17.72 7.01
CA VAL A 40 -7.97 -16.49 7.21
C VAL A 40 -8.83 -16.62 8.48
N PRO A 41 -8.64 -15.75 9.49
CA PRO A 41 -9.42 -15.80 10.71
C PRO A 41 -10.88 -15.34 10.51
N ALA A 42 -11.75 -15.73 11.43
CA ALA A 42 -13.12 -15.24 11.45
C ALA A 42 -13.18 -13.72 11.61
N ARG A 43 -14.13 -13.07 10.93
CA ARG A 43 -14.26 -11.60 10.90
C ARG A 43 -14.25 -10.95 12.30
N GLY A 44 -14.97 -11.53 13.26
CA GLY A 44 -15.01 -11.00 14.63
C GLY A 44 -13.65 -10.95 15.32
N VAL A 45 -12.76 -11.92 15.06
CA VAL A 45 -11.39 -11.93 15.61
C VAL A 45 -10.58 -10.75 15.05
N VAL A 46 -10.78 -10.43 13.77
CA VAL A 46 -10.11 -9.29 13.11
C VAL A 46 -10.67 -7.98 13.62
N GLU A 47 -11.99 -7.83 13.69
CA GLU A 47 -12.64 -6.63 14.21
C GLU A 47 -12.26 -6.34 15.67
N ASP A 48 -12.21 -7.37 16.51
CA ASP A 48 -11.75 -7.23 17.91
C ASP A 48 -10.27 -6.79 17.97
N SER A 49 -9.43 -7.33 17.07
CA SER A 49 -7.99 -7.02 17.04
C SER A 49 -7.69 -5.64 16.46
N LEU A 50 -8.55 -5.10 15.59
CA LEU A 50 -8.38 -3.78 14.98
C LEU A 50 -8.39 -2.65 16.01
N ALA A 51 -9.08 -2.81 17.14
CA ALA A 51 -9.08 -1.81 18.21
C ALA A 51 -7.68 -1.53 18.79
N ASP A 52 -6.77 -2.50 18.67
CA ASP A 52 -5.38 -2.42 19.13
C ASP A 52 -4.39 -2.11 18.00
N PHE A 53 -4.86 -2.10 16.73
CA PHE A 53 -3.97 -1.84 15.60
C PHE A 53 -3.58 -0.35 15.59
N PRO A 54 -2.28 -0.01 15.45
CA PRO A 54 -1.86 1.38 15.48
C PRO A 54 -2.37 2.17 14.28
N THR A 55 -2.69 3.44 14.50
CA THR A 55 -2.96 4.41 13.44
C THR A 55 -1.69 5.18 13.08
N PHE A 56 -1.45 5.41 11.80
CA PHE A 56 -0.34 6.22 11.30
C PHE A 56 -0.87 7.35 10.43
N ASP A 57 -0.51 8.60 10.72
CA ASP A 57 -0.76 9.78 9.86
C ASP A 57 -2.13 9.77 9.14
N ASP A 58 -2.13 9.52 7.83
CA ASP A 58 -3.27 9.45 6.92
C ASP A 58 -3.66 8.01 6.53
N SER A 59 -3.39 7.04 7.42
CA SER A 59 -3.77 5.64 7.25
C SER A 59 -4.93 5.22 8.14
N ASP A 60 -5.75 4.33 7.61
CA ASP A 60 -6.84 3.67 8.31
C ASP A 60 -6.73 2.16 8.17
N ALA A 61 -6.91 1.42 9.26
CA ALA A 61 -6.95 -0.04 9.25
C ALA A 61 -8.40 -0.53 9.32
N VAL A 62 -8.79 -1.41 8.40
CA VAL A 62 -10.16 -1.92 8.28
C VAL A 62 -10.18 -3.44 8.09
N ALA A 63 -11.29 -4.08 8.48
CA ALA A 63 -11.50 -5.51 8.27
C ALA A 63 -12.14 -5.73 6.90
N VAL A 64 -11.37 -6.26 5.95
CA VAL A 64 -11.86 -6.62 4.62
C VAL A 64 -12.15 -8.11 4.53
N GLU A 65 -13.25 -8.45 3.86
CA GLU A 65 -13.65 -9.85 3.70
C GLU A 65 -12.70 -10.56 2.74
N LEU A 66 -12.20 -11.72 3.17
CA LEU A 66 -11.43 -12.63 2.34
C LEU A 66 -11.91 -14.06 2.61
N CYS A 67 -12.26 -14.78 1.56
CA CYS A 67 -12.88 -16.10 1.67
C CYS A 67 -14.16 -16.07 2.55
N SER A 68 -14.19 -16.79 3.68
CA SER A 68 -15.29 -16.76 4.66
C SER A 68 -14.93 -16.06 5.97
N GLY A 69 -13.79 -15.35 5.98
CA GLY A 69 -13.25 -14.65 7.14
C GLY A 69 -12.91 -13.20 6.78
N ALA A 70 -11.93 -12.64 7.48
CA ALA A 70 -11.41 -11.31 7.17
C ALA A 70 -9.90 -11.24 7.36
N ILE A 71 -9.31 -10.20 6.76
CA ILE A 71 -7.94 -9.78 6.97
C ILE A 71 -7.92 -8.29 7.32
N ILE A 72 -6.76 -7.78 7.76
CA ILE A 72 -6.57 -6.34 7.96
C ILE A 72 -6.12 -5.73 6.64
N GLU A 73 -6.85 -4.74 6.14
CA GLU A 73 -6.35 -3.84 5.10
C GLU A 73 -5.96 -2.52 5.75
N VAL A 74 -4.71 -2.10 5.55
CA VAL A 74 -4.24 -0.76 5.91
C VAL A 74 -4.30 0.10 4.67
N GLN A 75 -5.25 1.03 4.64
CA GLN A 75 -5.40 2.04 3.60
C GLN A 75 -4.50 3.24 3.95
N TYR A 76 -3.70 3.76 3.03
CA TYR A 76 -2.81 4.90 3.25
C TYR A 76 -2.74 5.82 2.03
N GLY A 77 -2.50 7.12 2.23
CA GLY A 77 -2.45 8.11 1.14
C GLY A 77 -1.04 8.49 0.67
N SER A 78 0.02 8.03 1.34
CA SER A 78 1.40 8.40 0.99
C SER A 78 2.43 7.28 1.18
N HIS A 79 3.49 7.31 0.37
CA HIS A 79 4.62 6.39 0.48
C HIS A 79 5.36 6.51 1.83
N GLU A 80 5.42 7.71 2.42
CA GLU A 80 6.01 7.89 3.76
C GLU A 80 5.19 7.15 4.82
N THR A 81 3.86 7.22 4.74
CA THR A 81 2.96 6.49 5.64
C THR A 81 3.11 4.99 5.46
N ARG A 82 3.21 4.49 4.22
CA ARG A 82 3.52 3.06 3.98
C ARG A 82 4.79 2.64 4.69
N GLN A 83 5.89 3.39 4.55
CA GLN A 83 7.16 3.04 5.18
C GLN A 83 7.03 2.96 6.71
N LYS A 84 6.20 3.81 7.32
CA LYS A 84 5.92 3.75 8.77
C LYS A 84 5.14 2.49 9.14
N VAL A 85 4.13 2.12 8.35
CA VAL A 85 3.36 0.88 8.53
C VAL A 85 4.27 -0.34 8.39
N GLU A 86 5.05 -0.45 7.32
CA GLU A 86 6.00 -1.55 7.10
C GLU A 86 7.07 -1.60 8.20
N ALA A 87 7.59 -0.46 8.66
CA ALA A 87 8.54 -0.42 9.76
C ALA A 87 7.93 -0.88 11.09
N TYR A 88 6.64 -0.62 11.32
CA TYR A 88 5.92 -1.17 12.47
C TYR A 88 5.71 -2.67 12.34
N LEU A 89 5.20 -3.15 11.21
CA LEU A 89 4.97 -4.57 10.95
C LEU A 89 6.27 -5.38 11.01
N SER A 90 7.39 -4.82 10.54
CA SER A 90 8.70 -5.45 10.68
C SER A 90 9.16 -5.61 12.14
N ARG A 91 8.64 -4.82 13.07
CA ARG A 91 9.01 -4.89 14.50
C ARG A 91 8.00 -5.68 15.35
N HIS A 92 6.74 -5.68 14.96
CA HIS A 92 5.63 -6.19 15.77
C HIS A 92 4.80 -7.29 15.09
N GLY A 93 5.10 -7.58 13.83
CA GLY A 93 4.45 -8.61 13.03
C GLY A 93 5.47 -9.59 12.45
N GLU A 94 5.01 -10.32 11.44
CA GLU A 94 5.76 -11.32 10.71
C GLU A 94 5.65 -11.01 9.21
N ASN A 95 6.73 -11.26 8.47
CA ASN A 95 6.71 -11.15 7.01
C ASN A 95 7.13 -12.48 6.42
N ASP A 96 6.21 -13.14 5.72
CA ASP A 96 6.53 -14.29 4.91
C ASP A 96 6.60 -13.86 3.43
N PRO A 97 7.71 -14.10 2.72
CA PRO A 97 7.85 -13.67 1.32
C PRO A 97 6.79 -14.25 0.37
N SER A 98 6.14 -15.36 0.74
CA SER A 98 5.11 -16.03 -0.06
C SER A 98 3.69 -15.62 0.30
N THR A 99 3.40 -15.29 1.56
CA THR A 99 2.03 -14.97 2.01
C THR A 99 1.82 -13.50 2.44
N GLY A 100 2.90 -12.75 2.65
CA GLY A 100 2.90 -11.33 2.99
C GLY A 100 3.02 -11.03 4.48
N TRP A 101 2.52 -9.86 4.88
CA TRP A 101 2.56 -9.41 6.26
C TRP A 101 1.51 -10.09 7.13
N ARG A 102 1.86 -10.31 8.40
CA ARG A 102 0.94 -10.72 9.46
C ARG A 102 1.17 -9.88 10.70
N TRP A 103 0.10 -9.54 11.42
CA TRP A 103 0.17 -8.91 12.74
C TRP A 103 -0.69 -9.71 13.71
N ARG A 104 -0.10 -10.20 14.81
CA ARG A 104 -0.75 -11.15 15.75
C ARG A 104 -1.39 -12.36 15.02
N SER A 105 -0.68 -12.90 14.04
CA SER A 105 -1.14 -14.00 13.16
C SER A 105 -2.33 -13.66 12.24
N ILE A 106 -2.77 -12.40 12.17
CA ILE A 106 -3.80 -11.94 11.24
C ILE A 106 -3.11 -11.43 9.97
N PRO A 107 -3.48 -11.91 8.78
CA PRO A 107 -2.92 -11.40 7.53
C PRO A 107 -3.21 -9.91 7.34
N VAL A 108 -2.21 -9.19 6.82
CA VAL A 108 -2.27 -7.75 6.57
C VAL A 108 -1.97 -7.49 5.10
N GLN A 109 -2.82 -6.70 4.46
CA GLN A 109 -2.55 -6.12 3.15
C GLN A 109 -2.45 -4.60 3.25
N LEU A 110 -1.66 -4.00 2.36
CA LEU A 110 -1.41 -2.56 2.30
C LEU A 110 -2.05 -2.01 1.02
N ARG A 111 -2.96 -1.06 1.17
CA ARG A 111 -3.68 -0.43 0.06
C ARG A 111 -3.40 1.07 -0.02
N ASN A 112 -2.92 1.54 -1.15
CA ASN A 112 -2.80 2.97 -1.42
C ASN A 112 -4.15 3.51 -1.93
N VAL A 113 -4.68 4.56 -1.30
CA VAL A 113 -6.04 5.12 -1.52
C VAL A 113 -6.06 6.62 -1.79
#